data_AF-A0A8R1I5V3-F1
#
_entry.id   AF-A0A8R1I5V3-F1
#
_cell.length_a   1.000
_cell.length_b   1.000
_cell.length_c   1.000
_cell.angle_alpha   90.00
_cell.angle_beta   90.00
_cell.angle_gamma   90.00
#
_symmetry.space_group_name_H-M   'P 1'
#
loop_
_entity.id
_entity.type
_entity.pdbx_description
1 polymer ?
#
loop_
_entity_poly.entity_id
_entity_poly.type
_entity_poly.pdbx_seq_one_letter_code
_entity_poly.pdbx_strand_id
1 'polypeptide(L)'
;MVAVNGMGPVRKSLEKAWKDLGADMSAWTQTFTGNHVLKLLDEDAIDNAAHKRPSSIIPHVKQYLVAIGKIQKMCVAREMSAVEKEELNKQIDVLFFHLKKFAGAQNVTPKLHVLLEHVTAFVERNNTWAKTSEQSIEGLHAIVNSLKIQYRSIRKKELQMGYVFRSLLFYNQIFNSY
;
A
#
# COMPACT_ATOMS: atom_id res chain seq x y z
N MET A 1 18.47 -9.37 15.57
CA MET A 1 17.23 -9.95 16.14
C MET A 1 17.01 -11.30 15.50
N VAL A 2 17.22 -12.38 16.25
CA VAL A 2 16.85 -13.73 15.82
C VAL A 2 15.32 -13.79 15.84
N ALA A 3 14.70 -14.14 14.71
CA ALA A 3 13.27 -14.38 14.67
C ALA A 3 12.94 -15.50 15.66
N VAL A 4 12.35 -15.13 16.80
CA VAL A 4 11.80 -16.10 17.74
C VAL A 4 10.77 -16.90 16.95
N ASN A 5 10.93 -18.23 16.88
CA ASN A 5 9.98 -19.15 16.27
C ASN A 5 8.61 -19.00 16.97
N GLY A 6 7.83 -17.99 16.56
CA GLY A 6 6.62 -17.58 17.24
C GLY A 6 5.46 -18.53 16.95
N MET A 7 4.98 -19.19 18.00
CA MET A 7 3.62 -19.73 18.18
C MET A 7 2.97 -20.27 16.90
N GLY A 8 3.41 -21.45 16.46
CA GLY A 8 2.90 -22.14 15.26
C GLY A 8 1.37 -22.10 15.09
N PRO A 9 0.55 -22.35 16.13
CA PRO A 9 -0.92 -22.32 16.00
C PRO A 9 -1.51 -20.93 15.72
N VAL A 10 -1.03 -19.89 16.42
CA VAL A 10 -1.53 -18.51 16.27
C VAL A 10 -1.12 -17.95 14.90
N ARG A 11 0.14 -18.19 14.50
CA ARG A 11 0.63 -17.81 13.18
C ARG A 11 -0.17 -18.49 12.06
N LYS A 12 -0.38 -19.81 12.14
CA LYS A 12 -1.19 -20.54 11.15
C LYS A 12 -2.63 -20.04 11.09
N SER A 13 -3.24 -19.72 12.24
CA SER A 13 -4.59 -19.16 12.30
C SER A 13 -4.68 -17.77 11.65
N LEU A 14 -3.64 -16.95 11.82
CA LEU A 14 -3.55 -15.63 11.21
C LEU A 14 -3.31 -15.72 9.69
N GLU A 15 -2.34 -16.52 9.27
CA GLU A 15 -2.06 -16.79 7.85
C GLU A 15 -3.29 -17.38 7.13
N LYS A 16 -4.05 -18.26 7.79
CA LYS A 16 -5.32 -18.77 7.25
C LYS A 16 -6.34 -17.64 7.05
N ALA A 17 -6.52 -16.75 8.02
CA ALA A 17 -7.43 -15.61 7.85
C ALA A 17 -7.02 -14.71 6.69
N TRP A 18 -5.72 -14.42 6.55
CA TRP A 18 -5.22 -13.61 5.43
C TRP A 18 -5.49 -14.30 4.09
N LYS A 19 -5.27 -15.62 4.03
CA LYS A 19 -5.58 -16.40 2.84
C LYS A 19 -7.07 -16.42 2.50
N ASP A 20 -7.94 -16.56 3.49
CA ASP A 20 -9.41 -16.55 3.32
C ASP A 20 -9.90 -15.18 2.81
N LEU A 21 -9.22 -14.09 3.16
CA LEU A 21 -9.44 -12.74 2.60
C LEU A 21 -8.86 -12.57 1.19
N GLY A 22 -8.12 -13.55 0.68
CA GLY A 22 -7.40 -13.48 -0.60
C GLY A 22 -6.20 -12.54 -0.55
N ALA A 23 -5.53 -12.46 0.60
CA ALA A 23 -4.24 -11.83 0.82
C ALA A 23 -3.21 -12.92 1.13
N ASP A 24 -2.84 -13.72 0.13
CA ASP A 24 -1.84 -14.79 0.27
C ASP A 24 -0.44 -14.23 -0.04
N MET A 25 0.54 -14.49 0.83
CA MET A 25 1.90 -14.02 0.60
C MET A 25 2.51 -14.79 -0.57
N SER A 26 3.20 -14.08 -1.47
CA SER A 26 3.96 -14.74 -2.52
C SER A 26 5.01 -15.65 -1.90
N ALA A 27 5.02 -16.93 -2.30
CA ALA A 27 6.01 -17.90 -1.83
C ALA A 27 7.45 -17.49 -2.15
N TRP A 28 7.64 -16.69 -3.23
CA TRP A 28 8.95 -16.28 -3.72
C TRP A 28 9.47 -15.00 -3.05
N THR A 29 8.61 -13.99 -2.93
CA THR A 29 9.01 -12.68 -2.41
C THR A 29 8.71 -12.52 -0.91
N GLN A 30 7.98 -13.47 -0.32
CA GLN A 30 7.57 -13.47 1.09
C GLN A 30 7.00 -12.12 1.53
N THR A 31 6.21 -11.49 0.66
CA THR A 31 5.63 -10.16 0.90
C THR A 31 4.23 -10.05 0.30
N PHE A 32 3.52 -9.01 0.69
CA PHE A 32 2.18 -8.66 0.21
C PHE A 32 2.25 -7.69 -0.98
N THR A 33 1.30 -7.81 -1.91
CA THR A 33 1.07 -6.82 -2.97
C THR A 33 0.21 -5.66 -2.45
N GLY A 34 0.11 -4.56 -3.20
CA GLY A 34 -0.78 -3.44 -2.83
C GLY A 34 -2.23 -3.87 -2.60
N ASN A 35 -2.74 -4.79 -3.43
CA ASN A 35 -4.09 -5.36 -3.29
C ASN A 35 -4.24 -6.20 -2.02
N HIS A 36 -3.21 -6.94 -1.63
CA HIS A 36 -3.23 -7.67 -0.37
C HIS A 36 -3.24 -6.71 0.82
N VAL A 37 -2.41 -5.67 0.79
CA VAL A 37 -2.34 -4.65 1.86
C VAL A 37 -3.69 -3.95 2.04
N LEU A 38 -4.38 -3.59 0.96
CA LEU A 38 -5.73 -3.00 1.02
C LEU A 38 -6.74 -3.87 1.78
N LYS A 39 -6.71 -5.19 1.53
CA LYS A 39 -7.61 -6.15 2.20
C LYS A 39 -7.24 -6.36 3.66
N LEU A 40 -5.95 -6.36 3.98
CA LEU A 40 -5.46 -6.57 5.34
C LEU A 40 -5.68 -5.38 6.25
N LEU A 41 -5.78 -4.17 5.68
CA LEU A 41 -6.04 -2.93 6.40
C LEU A 41 -7.53 -2.58 6.43
N ASP A 42 -8.39 -3.47 5.96
CA ASP A 42 -9.83 -3.34 6.18
C ASP A 42 -10.18 -3.57 7.66
N GLU A 43 -11.14 -2.81 8.18
CA GLU A 43 -11.45 -2.79 9.61
C GLU A 43 -11.96 -4.16 10.10
N ASP A 44 -12.78 -4.84 9.29
CA ASP A 44 -13.29 -6.18 9.62
C ASP A 44 -12.16 -7.22 9.63
N ALA A 45 -11.20 -7.08 8.72
CA ALA A 45 -10.02 -7.94 8.65
C ALA A 45 -9.11 -7.76 9.87
N ILE A 46 -8.91 -6.50 10.29
CA ILE A 46 -8.13 -6.16 11.48
C ILE A 46 -8.81 -6.73 12.73
N ASP A 47 -10.13 -6.64 12.82
CA ASP A 47 -10.90 -7.12 13.98
C ASP A 47 -10.83 -8.62 14.14
N ASN A 48 -10.99 -9.35 13.03
CA ASN A 48 -10.81 -10.80 12.99
C ASN A 48 -9.39 -11.20 13.44
N ALA A 49 -8.36 -10.48 12.97
CA ALA A 49 -6.98 -10.74 13.36
C ALA A 49 -6.70 -10.42 14.84
N ALA A 50 -7.19 -9.30 15.36
CA ALA A 50 -7.00 -8.85 16.73
C ALA A 50 -7.66 -9.82 17.74
N HIS A 51 -8.85 -10.34 17.42
CA HIS A 51 -9.56 -11.31 18.26
C HIS A 51 -8.74 -12.58 18.52
N LYS A 52 -7.89 -12.99 17.58
CA LYS A 52 -7.07 -14.21 17.67
C LYS A 52 -5.89 -14.11 18.64
N ARG A 53 -5.57 -12.91 19.13
CA ARG A 53 -4.46 -12.71 20.08
C ARG A 53 -4.84 -11.65 21.14
N PRO A 54 -5.48 -12.05 22.25
CA PRO A 54 -5.75 -11.12 23.33
C PRO A 54 -4.46 -10.67 24.03
N SER A 55 -4.27 -9.35 24.14
CA SER A 55 -3.20 -8.69 24.91
C SER A 55 -3.57 -7.22 25.13
N SER A 56 -3.07 -6.60 26.20
CA SER A 56 -3.27 -5.16 26.49
C SER A 56 -2.74 -4.24 25.38
N ILE A 57 -1.78 -4.72 24.59
CA ILE A 57 -1.19 -3.98 23.46
C ILE A 57 -2.08 -4.02 22.20
N ILE A 58 -2.86 -5.08 22.04
CA ILE A 58 -3.57 -5.38 20.78
C ILE A 58 -4.62 -4.33 20.41
N PRO A 59 -5.37 -3.72 21.35
CA PRO A 59 -6.23 -2.58 21.04
C PRO A 59 -5.46 -1.42 20.37
N HIS A 60 -4.22 -1.14 20.81
CA HIS A 60 -3.40 -0.10 20.20
C HIS A 60 -2.87 -0.51 18.82
N VAL A 61 -2.49 -1.77 18.64
CA VAL A 61 -2.10 -2.29 17.31
C VAL A 61 -3.28 -2.23 16.34
N LYS A 62 -4.48 -2.61 16.78
CA LYS A 62 -5.71 -2.50 15.98
C LYS A 62 -5.95 -1.08 15.52
N GLN A 63 -5.99 -0.11 16.44
CA GLN A 63 -6.27 1.29 16.08
C GLN A 63 -5.17 1.89 15.21
N TYR A 64 -3.92 1.51 15.41
CA TYR A 64 -2.81 1.86 14.52
C TYR A 64 -3.05 1.35 13.08
N LEU A 65 -3.43 0.08 12.92
CA LEU A 65 -3.72 -0.51 11.60
C LEU A 65 -4.95 0.13 10.94
N VAL A 66 -6.01 0.39 11.70
CA VAL A 66 -7.22 1.07 11.20
C VAL A 66 -6.87 2.47 10.69
N ALA A 67 -6.07 3.23 11.44
CA ALA A 67 -5.61 4.55 11.00
C ALA A 67 -4.79 4.48 9.71
N ILE A 68 -3.88 3.51 9.57
CA ILE A 68 -3.16 3.26 8.31
C ILE A 68 -4.14 2.97 7.17
N GLY A 69 -5.13 2.11 7.39
CA GLY A 69 -6.13 1.77 6.37
C GLY A 69 -6.93 2.98 5.90
N LYS A 70 -7.31 3.87 6.83
CA LYS A 70 -7.98 5.14 6.52
C LYS A 70 -7.07 6.07 5.72
N ILE A 71 -5.84 6.28 6.17
CA ILE A 71 -4.82 7.09 5.46
C ILE A 71 -4.60 6.55 4.04
N GLN A 72 -4.49 5.23 3.87
CA GLN A 72 -4.28 4.61 2.57
C GLN A 72 -5.44 4.91 1.61
N LYS A 73 -6.69 4.84 2.08
CA LYS A 73 -7.89 5.16 1.28
C LYS A 73 -7.94 6.62 0.82
N MET A 74 -7.22 7.52 1.50
CA MET A 74 -7.11 8.93 1.14
C MET A 74 -6.02 9.21 0.08
N CYS A 75 -5.16 8.23 -0.22
CA CYS A 75 -4.15 8.33 -1.26
C CYS A 75 -4.79 8.16 -2.65
N VAL A 76 -5.55 9.16 -3.09
CA VAL A 76 -6.26 9.19 -4.38
C VAL A 76 -5.63 10.17 -5.36
N ALA A 77 -5.66 9.84 -6.66
CA ALA A 77 -5.03 10.61 -7.73
C ALA A 77 -5.85 11.88 -8.13
N ARG A 78 -6.26 12.67 -7.13
CA ARG A 78 -6.98 13.93 -7.31
C ARG A 78 -6.55 14.96 -6.26
N GLU A 79 -7.16 16.14 -6.33
CA GLU A 79 -6.99 17.15 -5.29
C GLU A 79 -7.75 16.75 -4.03
N MET A 80 -7.15 17.05 -2.88
CA MET A 80 -7.72 16.86 -1.56
C MET A 80 -8.42 18.14 -1.12
N SER A 81 -9.68 18.01 -0.73
CA SER A 81 -10.46 19.07 -0.10
C SER A 81 -9.92 19.40 1.29
N ALA A 82 -10.23 20.58 1.82
CA ALA A 82 -9.82 20.98 3.17
C ALA A 82 -10.25 19.97 4.25
N VAL A 83 -11.46 19.41 4.13
CA VAL A 83 -11.99 18.38 5.05
C VAL A 83 -11.14 17.11 5.01
N GLU A 84 -10.69 16.69 3.82
CA GLU A 84 -9.83 15.52 3.67
C GLU A 84 -8.42 15.78 4.22
N LYS A 85 -7.89 17.00 4.10
CA LYS A 85 -6.61 17.33 4.72
C LYS A 85 -6.68 17.28 6.25
N GLU A 86 -7.74 17.82 6.82
CA GLU A 86 -7.98 17.77 8.26
C GLU A 86 -8.14 16.33 8.76
N GLU A 87 -8.92 15.50 8.06
CA GLU A 87 -9.07 14.09 8.40
C GLU A 87 -7.75 13.32 8.25
N LEU A 88 -6.93 13.62 7.24
CA LEU A 88 -5.61 13.00 7.08
C LEU A 88 -4.72 13.31 8.29
N ASN A 89 -4.66 14.58 8.69
CA ASN A 89 -3.87 15.01 9.84
C ASN A 89 -4.34 14.31 11.13
N LYS A 90 -5.66 14.26 11.34
CA LYS A 90 -6.27 13.55 12.47
C LYS A 90 -5.93 12.07 12.49
N GLN A 91 -5.95 11.39 11.34
CA GLN A 91 -5.57 9.97 11.28
C GLN A 91 -4.08 9.75 11.55
N ILE A 92 -3.21 10.67 11.12
CA ILE A 92 -1.77 10.65 11.45
C ILE A 92 -1.57 10.79 12.97
N ASP A 93 -2.31 11.69 13.63
CA ASP A 93 -2.27 11.86 15.09
C ASP A 93 -2.72 10.60 15.84
N VAL A 94 -3.84 10.00 15.41
CA VAL A 94 -4.34 8.72 15.96
C VAL A 94 -3.30 7.61 15.79
N LEU A 95 -2.71 7.50 14.60
CA LEU A 95 -1.66 6.53 14.29
C LEU A 95 -0.46 6.73 15.23
N PHE A 96 0.01 7.97 15.40
CA PHE A 96 1.16 8.27 16.24
C PHE A 96 0.91 8.00 17.72
N PHE A 97 -0.27 8.38 18.22
CA PHE A 97 -0.68 8.10 19.60
C PHE A 97 -0.61 6.61 19.90
N HIS A 98 -1.19 5.78 19.03
CA HIS A 98 -1.20 4.32 19.22
C HIS A 98 0.17 3.68 19.03
N LEU A 99 0.96 4.15 18.06
CA LEU A 99 2.34 3.70 17.84
C LEU A 99 3.18 3.83 19.11
N LYS A 100 3.10 4.98 19.81
CA LYS A 100 3.83 5.20 21.08
C LYS A 100 3.48 4.19 22.16
N LYS A 101 2.23 3.69 22.19
CA LYS A 101 1.76 2.77 23.24
C LYS A 101 2.33 1.36 23.10
N PHE A 102 2.65 0.91 21.88
CA PHE A 102 3.16 -0.45 21.67
C PHE A 102 4.61 -0.52 21.18
N ALA A 103 5.13 0.56 20.58
CA ALA A 103 6.47 0.60 20.00
C ALA A 103 7.23 1.90 20.28
N GLY A 104 6.90 2.63 21.35
CA GLY A 104 7.49 3.95 21.65
C GLY A 104 9.02 3.97 21.88
N ALA A 105 9.64 2.83 22.18
CA ALA A 105 11.10 2.70 22.34
C ALA A 105 11.82 2.16 21.09
N GLN A 106 11.10 1.92 19.99
CA GLN A 106 11.66 1.37 18.76
C GLN A 106 12.08 2.47 17.77
N ASN A 107 13.03 2.13 16.90
CA ASN A 107 13.40 3.00 15.80
C ASN A 107 12.28 3.09 14.76
N VAL A 108 12.14 4.25 14.13
CA VAL A 108 11.16 4.52 13.09
C VAL A 108 11.76 4.21 11.72
N THR A 109 11.01 3.53 10.85
CA THR A 109 11.45 3.31 9.47
C THR A 109 11.36 4.61 8.67
N PRO A 110 12.20 4.82 7.64
CA PRO A 110 12.14 6.05 6.84
C PRO A 110 10.75 6.35 6.27
N LYS A 111 10.02 5.32 5.81
CA LYS A 111 8.64 5.48 5.31
C LYS A 111 7.67 5.94 6.38
N LEU A 112 7.78 5.41 7.60
CA LEU A 112 6.95 5.83 8.72
C LEU A 112 7.30 7.25 9.18
N HIS A 113 8.58 7.63 9.18
CA HIS A 113 8.99 9.00 9.47
C HIS A 113 8.42 10.00 8.45
N VAL A 114 8.48 9.67 7.16
CA VAL A 114 7.86 10.48 6.10
C VAL A 114 6.37 10.65 6.34
N LEU A 115 5.66 9.57 6.68
CA LEU A 115 4.22 9.63 6.98
C LEU A 115 3.91 10.54 8.17
N LEU A 116 4.67 10.44 9.25
CA LEU A 116 4.41 11.17 10.48
C LEU A 116 4.74 12.66 10.40
N GLU A 117 5.82 13.04 9.70
CA GLU A 117 6.37 14.40 9.78
C GLU A 117 6.20 15.21 8.50
N HIS A 118 6.08 14.56 7.34
CA HIS A 118 6.22 15.25 6.05
C HIS A 118 4.95 15.23 5.19
N VAL A 119 4.06 14.25 5.40
CA VAL A 119 2.85 14.10 4.56
C VAL A 119 1.88 15.28 4.70
N THR A 120 1.59 15.75 5.91
CA THR A 120 0.68 16.90 6.10
C THR A 120 1.21 18.14 5.39
N ALA A 121 2.49 18.49 5.61
CA ALA A 121 3.11 19.64 4.95
C ALA A 121 3.13 19.49 3.42
N PHE A 122 3.38 18.29 2.91
CA PHE A 122 3.33 18.00 1.48
C PHE A 122 1.94 18.22 0.88
N VAL A 123 0.90 17.68 1.52
CA VAL A 123 -0.48 17.80 1.06
C VAL A 123 -0.98 19.24 1.15
N GLU A 124 -0.58 20.00 2.16
CA GLU A 124 -0.94 21.42 2.25
C GLU A 124 -0.33 22.23 1.12
N ARG A 125 0.92 21.94 0.75
CA ARG A 125 1.61 22.64 -0.33
C ARG A 125 1.09 22.29 -1.72
N ASN A 126 0.73 21.02 -1.95
CA ASN A 126 0.46 20.50 -3.29
C ASN A 126 -1.02 20.15 -3.54
N ASN A 127 -1.88 20.24 -2.52
CA ASN A 127 -3.28 19.84 -2.56
C ASN A 127 -3.52 18.39 -3.02
N THR A 128 -2.49 17.54 -3.04
CA THR A 128 -2.59 16.15 -3.50
C THR A 128 -1.50 15.32 -2.83
N TRP A 129 -1.71 14.01 -2.78
CA TRP A 129 -0.70 13.07 -2.34
C TRP A 129 -0.36 12.04 -3.41
N ALA A 130 -1.37 11.47 -4.08
CA ALA A 130 -1.14 10.36 -5.01
C ALA A 130 -0.86 10.78 -6.45
N LYS A 131 -1.12 12.04 -6.86
CA LYS A 131 -0.77 12.50 -8.23
C LYS A 131 0.73 12.41 -8.52
N THR A 132 1.57 12.48 -7.48
CA THR A 132 3.04 12.33 -7.58
C THR A 132 3.51 10.91 -7.26
N SER A 133 2.59 9.94 -7.12
CA SER A 133 2.94 8.55 -6.82
C SER A 133 3.38 7.79 -8.08
N GLU A 134 4.12 6.70 -7.87
CA GLU A 134 4.57 5.80 -8.94
C GLU A 134 3.48 4.82 -9.42
N GLN A 135 2.26 4.87 -8.84
CA GLN A 135 1.18 3.93 -9.16
C GLN A 135 0.75 4.00 -10.64
N SER A 136 0.76 5.19 -11.24
CA SER A 136 0.48 5.35 -12.68
C SER A 136 1.53 4.65 -13.55
N ILE A 137 2.80 4.70 -13.14
CA ILE A 137 3.92 4.04 -13.82
C ILE A 137 3.80 2.52 -13.68
N GLU A 138 3.43 2.01 -12.50
CA GLU A 138 3.16 0.58 -12.30
C GLU A 138 2.00 0.07 -13.18
N GLY A 139 0.94 0.86 -13.33
CA GLY A 139 -0.14 0.56 -14.27
C GLY A 139 0.36 0.49 -15.73
N LEU A 140 1.20 1.44 -16.13
CA LEU A 140 1.82 1.44 -17.46
C LEU A 140 2.71 0.21 -17.68
N HIS A 141 3.45 -0.24 -16.66
CA HIS A 141 4.28 -1.46 -16.75
C HIS A 141 3.44 -2.70 -17.09
N ALA A 142 2.22 -2.83 -16.55
CA ALA A 142 1.35 -3.95 -16.87
C ALA A 142 0.95 -3.94 -18.37
N ILE A 143 0.61 -2.77 -18.92
CA ILE A 143 0.29 -2.59 -20.34
C ILE A 143 1.49 -2.94 -21.22
N VAL A 144 2.68 -2.42 -20.85
CA VAL A 144 3.94 -2.72 -21.54
C VAL A 144 4.22 -4.22 -21.58
N ASN A 145 4.03 -4.92 -20.45
CA ASN A 145 4.26 -6.37 -20.39
C ASN A 145 3.29 -7.14 -21.29
N SER A 146 2.01 -6.77 -21.31
CA SER A 146 1.03 -7.35 -22.23
C SER A 146 1.40 -7.14 -23.69
N LEU A 147 1.83 -5.93 -24.05
CA LEU A 147 2.30 -5.61 -25.41
C LEU A 147 3.57 -6.38 -25.79
N LYS A 148 4.51 -6.58 -24.85
CA LYS A 148 5.70 -7.40 -25.09
C LYS A 148 5.35 -8.86 -25.36
N ILE A 149 4.31 -9.38 -24.70
CA ILE A 149 3.77 -10.72 -24.99
C ILE A 149 3.14 -10.76 -26.38
N GLN A 150 2.35 -9.75 -26.75
CA GLN A 150 1.74 -9.65 -28.08
C GLN A 150 2.78 -9.62 -29.19
N TYR A 151 3.86 -8.83 -29.03
CA TYR A 151 4.96 -8.72 -29.98
C TYR A 151 6.11 -9.70 -29.72
N ARG A 152 5.87 -10.80 -29.00
CA ARG A 152 6.92 -11.78 -28.64
C ARG A 152 7.60 -12.44 -29.84
N SER A 153 6.94 -12.47 -31.00
CA SER A 153 7.47 -13.06 -32.23
C SER A 153 8.57 -12.20 -32.88
N ILE A 154 8.66 -10.92 -32.52
CA ILE A 154 9.67 -10.00 -33.03
C ILE A 154 10.98 -10.23 -32.28
N ARG A 155 11.94 -10.89 -32.94
CA ARG A 155 13.23 -11.26 -32.32
C ARG A 155 14.13 -10.07 -31.98
N LYS A 156 14.12 -9.02 -32.81
CA LYS A 156 14.94 -7.81 -32.60
C LYS A 156 14.29 -6.92 -31.54
N LYS A 157 14.92 -6.80 -30.36
CA LYS A 157 14.37 -6.07 -29.21
C LYS A 157 14.06 -4.60 -29.50
N GLU A 158 14.94 -3.90 -30.21
CA GLU A 158 14.69 -2.49 -30.60
C GLU A 158 13.42 -2.36 -31.43
N LEU A 159 13.23 -3.27 -32.39
CA LEU A 159 12.06 -3.28 -33.24
C LEU A 159 10.81 -3.64 -32.43
N GLN A 160 10.88 -4.65 -31.57
CA GLN A 160 9.81 -5.03 -30.66
C GLN A 160 9.36 -3.85 -29.79
N MET A 161 10.31 -3.16 -29.14
CA MET A 161 10.03 -2.00 -28.32
C MET A 161 9.47 -0.83 -29.15
N GLY A 162 9.92 -0.65 -30.39
CA GLY A 162 9.32 0.30 -31.33
C GLY A 162 7.84 0.04 -31.58
N TYR A 163 7.43 -1.23 -31.73
CA TYR A 163 6.01 -1.59 -31.85
C TYR A 163 5.24 -1.40 -30.54
N VAL A 164 5.82 -1.79 -29.40
CA VAL A 164 5.21 -1.54 -28.07
C VAL A 164 4.93 -0.04 -27.89
N PHE A 165 5.92 0.81 -28.17
CA PHE A 165 5.77 2.27 -28.02
C PHE A 165 4.71 2.84 -28.97
N ARG A 166 4.69 2.41 -30.23
CA ARG A 166 3.63 2.80 -31.18
C ARG A 166 2.25 2.42 -30.68
N SER A 167 2.07 1.22 -30.12
CA SER A 167 0.78 0.79 -29.60
C SER A 167 0.35 1.60 -28.37
N LEU A 168 1.29 1.98 -27.50
CA LEU A 168 0.99 2.89 -26.38
C LEU A 168 0.50 4.26 -26.87
N LEU A 169 1.08 4.78 -27.96
CA LEU A 169 0.63 6.01 -28.61
C LEU A 169 -0.79 5.86 -29.19
N PHE A 170 -1.05 4.77 -29.93
CA PHE A 170 -2.38 4.52 -30.51
C PHE A 170 -3.49 4.35 -29.47
N TYR A 171 -3.16 3.78 -28.32
CA TYR A 171 -4.10 3.61 -27.21
C TYR A 171 -4.26 4.85 -26.33
N ASN A 172 -3.65 5.99 -26.70
CA ASN A 172 -3.63 7.22 -25.92
C ASN A 172 -3.18 7.00 -24.45
N GLN A 173 -2.29 6.04 -24.21
CA GLN A 173 -1.80 5.73 -22.85
C GLN A 173 -0.67 6.67 -22.41
N ILE A 174 -0.17 7.50 -23.33
CA ILE A 174 0.95 8.45 -23.10
C ILE A 174 0.47 9.91 -23.23
N PHE A 175 -0.64 10.15 -23.93
CA PHE A 175 -1.21 11.48 -24.13
C PHE A 175 -2.67 11.49 -23.69
N ASN A 176 -2.99 12.32 -22.69
CA ASN A 176 -4.38 12.72 -22.47
C ASN A 176 -4.69 13.84 -23.48
N SER A 177 -5.64 13.60 -24.37
CA SER A 177 -6.37 14.69 -25.03
C SER A 177 -7.09 15.51 -23.95
N TYR A 178 -6.82 16.82 -23.97
CA TYR A 178 -7.30 17.85 -23.05
C TYR A 178 -8.80 17.80 -22.76
#